data_AF-A0A5C9CTD7-F1
#
_entry.id   AF-A0A5C9CTD7-F1
#
_cell.length_a   1.000
_cell.length_b   1.000
_cell.length_c   1.000
_cell.angle_alpha   90.00
_cell.angle_beta   90.00
_cell.angle_gamma   90.00
#
_symmetry.space_group_name_H-M   'P 1'
#
loop_
_entity.id
_entity.type
_entity.pdbx_description
1 polymer ?
#
loop_
_entity_poly.entity_id
_entity_poly.type
_entity_poly.pdbx_seq_one_letter_code
_entity_poly.pdbx_strand_id
1 'polypeptide(L)' 'MVAAAAPAQVLGMKPEEVMATLEKLGDLKAKGILTQEEFDAKKAELLKKLV' A
#
# COMPACT_ATOMS: atom_id res chain seq x y z
N MET A 1 -23.76 -1.18 19.42
CA MET A 1 -23.58 -1.39 17.97
C MET A 1 -23.02 -0.10 17.39
N VAL A 2 -21.69 0.01 17.26
CA VAL A 2 -21.04 1.12 16.53
C VAL A 2 -20.22 0.48 15.43
N ALA A 3 -20.83 0.41 14.25
CA ALA A 3 -20.12 0.18 13.00
C ALA A 3 -19.44 1.51 12.63
N ALA A 4 -18.15 1.62 12.90
CA ALA A 4 -17.32 2.69 12.38
C ALA A 4 -16.68 2.21 11.07
N ALA A 5 -17.26 2.71 9.97
CA ALA A 5 -16.68 2.92 8.65
C ALA A 5 -15.43 2.09 8.29
N ALA A 6 -15.63 1.06 7.46
CA ALA A 6 -14.62 0.66 6.50
C ALA A 6 -14.43 1.84 5.51
N PRO A 7 -13.21 2.37 5.31
CA PRO A 7 -13.01 3.31 4.24
C PRO A 7 -12.91 2.48 2.95
N ALA A 8 -14.04 2.35 2.26
CA ALA A 8 -14.07 2.04 0.85
C ALA A 8 -13.46 3.24 0.10
N GLN A 9 -12.13 3.31 0.05
CA GLN A 9 -11.43 4.28 -0.79
C GLN A 9 -11.30 3.65 -2.17
N VAL A 10 -12.38 3.72 -2.94
CA VAL A 10 -12.32 3.59 -4.39
C VAL A 10 -12.15 5.00 -4.92
N LEU A 11 -10.97 5.60 -4.73
CA LEU A 11 -10.69 6.96 -5.17
C LEU A 11 -9.30 7.02 -5.79
N GLY A 12 -9.20 6.49 -7.01
CA GLY A 12 -8.15 6.81 -7.97
C GLY A 12 -6.77 6.97 -7.36
N MET A 13 -6.15 5.86 -6.96
CA MET A 13 -4.73 5.70 -6.63
C MET A 13 -3.98 7.02 -6.36
N LYS A 14 -4.36 7.67 -5.26
CA LYS A 14 -3.77 8.94 -4.87
C LYS A 14 -2.37 8.72 -4.30
N PRO A 15 -1.51 9.74 -4.30
CA PRO A 15 -0.19 9.67 -3.66
C PRO A 15 -0.28 9.15 -2.22
N GLU A 16 -1.36 9.50 -1.54
CA GLU A 16 -1.71 9.07 -0.18
C GLU A 16 -1.97 7.55 -0.08
N GLU A 17 -2.66 6.93 -1.05
CA GLU A 17 -2.87 5.47 -1.07
C GLU A 17 -1.60 4.71 -1.44
N VAL A 18 -0.78 5.26 -2.34
CA VAL A 18 0.54 4.70 -2.66
C VAL A 18 1.42 4.67 -1.42
N MET A 19 1.50 5.77 -0.67
CA MET A 19 2.25 5.83 0.58
C MET A 19 1.69 4.87 1.64
N ALA A 20 0.37 4.81 1.82
CA ALA A 20 -0.26 3.89 2.77
C ALA A 20 -0.02 2.40 2.42
N THR A 21 0.02 2.08 1.13
CA THR A 21 0.34 0.72 0.67
C THR A 21 1.82 0.40 0.85
N LEU A 22 2.71 1.36 0.57
CA LEU A 22 4.14 1.22 0.84
C LEU A 22 4.44 1.01 2.33
N GLU A 23 3.75 1.72 3.21
CA GLU A 23 3.90 1.56 4.66
C GLU A 23 3.47 0.15 5.10
N LYS A 24 2.32 -0.33 4.62
CA LYS A 24 1.85 -1.72 4.88
C LYS A 24 2.77 -2.78 4.30
N LEU A 25 3.30 -2.60 3.09
CA LEU A 25 4.24 -3.52 2.47
C LEU A 25 5.57 -3.54 3.24
N GLY A 26 5.99 -2.40 3.80
CA GLY A 26 7.21 -2.27 4.60
C GLY A 26 7.07 -3.01 5.92
N ASP A 27 5.89 -2.93 6.53
CA ASP A 27 5.52 -3.69 7.72
C ASP A 27 5.54 -5.20 7.49
N LEU A 28 4.97 -5.66 6.36
CA LEU A 28 4.99 -7.07 5.95
C LEU A 28 6.42 -7.56 5.66
N LYS A 29 7.25 -6.73 5.03
CA LYS A 29 8.66 -7.01 4.80
C LYS A 29 9.45 -7.07 6.12
N ALA A 30 9.22 -6.13 7.04
CA ALA A 30 9.86 -6.12 8.35
C ALA A 30 9.46 -7.35 9.19
N LYS A 31 8.23 -7.84 9.02
CA LYS A 31 7.74 -9.11 9.57
C LYS A 31 8.31 -10.35 8.87
N GLY A 32 9.09 -10.19 7.80
CA GLY A 32 9.66 -11.29 7.02
C GLY A 32 8.66 -12.02 6.14
N ILE A 33 7.47 -11.47 5.94
CA ILE A 33 6.40 -12.04 5.09
C ILE A 33 6.67 -11.75 3.61
N LEU A 34 7.30 -10.61 3.34
CA LEU A 34 7.68 -10.20 1.98
C LEU A 34 9.20 -10.03 1.89
N THR A 35 9.74 -10.40 0.73
CA THR A 35 11.13 -10.15 0.39
C THR A 35 11.34 -8.72 -0.11
N GLN A 36 12.59 -8.26 -0.12
CA GLN A 36 12.95 -6.95 -0.68
C GLN A 36 12.48 -6.80 -2.14
N GLU A 37 12.66 -7.84 -2.96
CA GLU A 37 12.24 -7.84 -4.37
C GLU A 37 10.73 -7.66 -4.54
N GLU A 38 9.91 -8.34 -3.74
CA GLU A 38 8.45 -8.19 -3.81
C GLU A 38 7.98 -6.80 -3.36
N PHE A 39 8.66 -6.21 -2.38
CA PHE A 39 8.40 -4.85 -1.94
C PHE A 39 8.73 -3.83 -3.04
N ASP A 40 9.92 -3.92 -3.64
CA ASP A 40 10.38 -3.01 -4.68
C ASP A 40 9.58 -3.15 -5.98
N ALA A 41 9.19 -4.36 -6.36
CA ALA A 41 8.31 -4.61 -7.52
C ALA A 41 6.95 -3.90 -7.36
N LYS A 42 6.31 -4.06 -6.19
CA LYS A 42 5.04 -3.39 -5.90
C LYS A 42 5.20 -1.88 -5.78
N LYS A 43 6.29 -1.39 -5.19
CA LYS A 43 6.59 0.04 -5.10
C LYS A 43 6.74 0.68 -6.48
N ALA A 44 7.47 0.03 -7.38
CA ALA A 44 7.65 0.52 -8.74
C ALA A 44 6.34 0.57 -9.53
N GLU A 45 5.48 -0.45 -9.37
CA GLU A 45 4.14 -0.46 -9.96
C GLU A 45 3.22 0.63 -9.39
N LEU A 46 3.30 0.89 -8.08
CA LEU A 46 2.51 1.92 -7.43
C LEU A 46 2.94 3.32 -7.91
N LEU A 47 4.25 3.57 -8.02
CA LEU A 47 4.80 4.83 -8.53
C LEU A 47 4.47 5.05 -10.01
N LYS A 48 4.49 3.99 -10.84
CA LYS A 48 4.09 4.07 -12.26
C LYS A 48 2.65 4.47 -12.49
N LYS A 49 1.77 4.24 -11.52
CA LYS A 49 0.36 4.66 -11.57
C LYS A 49 0.16 6.09 -11.05
N LEU A 50 1.20 6.65 -10.44
CA LEU A 50 1.21 7.99 -9.85
C LEU A 50 1.85 9.05 -10.77
N VAL A 51 2.60 8.63 -11.80
CA VAL A 51 3.32 9.49 -12.75
C VAL A 51 2.83 9.31 -14.18
#